data_AF-A0A3R7I2Z8-F1
#
_entry.id   AF-A0A3R7I2Z8-F1
#
_cell.length_a   1.000
_cell.length_b   1.000
_cell.length_c   1.000
_cell.angle_alpha   90.00
_cell.angle_beta   90.00
_cell.angle_gamma   90.00
#
_symmetry.space_group_name_H-M   'P 1'
#
loop_
_entity.id
_entity.type
_entity.pdbx_description
1 polymer ?
#
loop_
_entity_poly.entity_id
_entity_poly.type
_entity_poly.pdbx_seq_one_letter_code
_entity_poly.pdbx_strand_id
1 'polypeptide(L)'
;MPRNQSRAGQRARAVQKTTGRKSKYTELLRAKLGPRGARREPIHAEPARRLAAHLRAGLGADGEKAARLVDEAVAWAVKDRELKHALLGAPGGLAARARLRPSLYEHAASEVTVHDAPLVQVVYMVLEAAAEEEASADLLRAAADVLDRLVGASHICNSAIYGVRADGWLTEPRMFERIYTTTDPVAVIAAAALRTMREAARIPDEDEMTDADCMFTLQEAVRFAHTAADLAARPTA
;
A
#
# COMPACT_ATOMS: atom_id res chain seq x y z
N MET A 1 8.33 18.73 24.13
CA MET A 1 8.26 17.26 24.22
C MET A 1 8.14 16.69 22.82
N PRO A 2 9.03 15.78 22.36
CA PRO A 2 8.90 15.21 21.03
C PRO A 2 7.79 14.16 21.01
N ARG A 3 6.89 14.26 20.03
CA ARG A 3 5.73 13.39 19.78
C ARG A 3 6.15 11.95 19.46
N ASN A 4 5.34 10.99 19.90
CA ASN A 4 5.44 9.54 19.70
C ASN A 4 5.76 9.18 18.24
N GLN A 5 7.04 9.02 17.92
CA GLN A 5 7.48 8.35 16.70
C GLN A 5 7.75 6.89 17.06
N SER A 6 7.22 5.95 16.27
CA SER A 6 7.52 4.53 16.47
C SER A 6 9.03 4.30 16.40
N ARG A 7 9.54 3.31 17.16
CA ARG A 7 10.97 2.94 17.14
C ARG A 7 11.43 2.57 15.72
N ALA A 8 10.53 2.07 14.88
CA ALA A 8 10.75 1.83 13.46
C ALA A 8 10.90 3.14 12.65
N GLY A 9 10.03 4.13 12.86
CA GLY A 9 10.12 5.46 12.23
C GLY A 9 11.38 6.25 12.63
N GLN A 10 11.86 6.05 13.86
CA GLN A 10 13.14 6.62 14.31
C GLN A 10 14.35 5.94 13.65
N ARG A 11 14.30 4.62 13.42
CA ARG A 11 15.35 3.87 12.70
C ARG A 11 15.42 4.26 11.22
N ALA A 12 14.28 4.40 10.55
CA ALA A 12 14.21 4.83 9.14
C ALA A 12 14.75 6.26 8.92
N ARG A 13 14.43 7.20 9.82
CA ARG A 13 14.92 8.60 9.74
C ARG A 13 16.41 8.76 10.08
N ALA A 14 16.95 7.94 10.99
CA ALA A 14 18.37 7.95 11.31
C ALA A 14 19.24 7.54 10.10
N VAL A 15 18.72 6.67 9.23
CA VAL A 15 19.36 6.24 7.98
C VAL A 15 19.19 7.26 6.86
N GLN A 16 18.00 7.88 6.71
CA GLN A 16 17.75 8.95 5.74
C GLN A 16 18.67 10.18 5.88
N LYS A 17 19.09 10.52 7.10
CA LYS A 17 19.96 11.67 7.37
C LYS A 17 21.38 11.54 6.80
N THR A 18 21.80 10.34 6.38
CA THR A 18 23.20 10.06 5.99
C THR A 18 23.51 10.10 4.49
N THR A 19 22.51 10.10 3.60
CA THR A 19 22.74 9.68 2.20
C THR A 19 22.09 10.58 1.13
N GLY A 20 22.01 11.88 1.37
CA GLY A 20 21.62 12.84 0.33
C GLY A 20 22.65 12.95 -0.80
N ARG A 21 22.60 12.08 -1.82
CA ARG A 21 23.13 12.36 -3.18
C ARG A 21 22.57 11.39 -4.23
N LYS A 22 22.02 11.97 -5.31
CA LYS A 22 21.40 11.32 -6.48
C LYS A 22 22.35 10.31 -7.17
N SER A 23 21.87 9.12 -7.53
CA SER A 23 22.69 8.00 -8.03
C SER A 23 22.39 7.57 -9.48
N LYS A 24 23.46 7.10 -10.13
CA LYS A 24 23.65 6.54 -11.48
C LYS A 24 22.93 5.18 -11.68
N TYR A 25 21.65 5.13 -11.34
CA TYR A 25 20.84 3.91 -11.28
C TYR A 25 20.33 3.42 -12.66
N THR A 26 20.15 4.32 -13.61
CA THR A 26 19.53 4.03 -14.92
C THR A 26 20.43 3.26 -15.89
N GLU A 27 21.75 3.24 -15.68
CA GLU A 27 22.69 2.61 -16.61
C GLU A 27 22.87 1.10 -16.37
N LEU A 28 22.76 0.64 -15.12
CA LEU A 28 23.02 -0.76 -14.76
C LEU A 28 21.84 -1.70 -15.06
N LEU A 29 20.60 -1.20 -15.06
CA LEU A 29 19.42 -2.01 -15.37
C LEU A 29 19.26 -2.32 -16.87
N ARG A 30 19.83 -1.51 -17.77
CA ARG A 30 19.81 -1.81 -19.22
C ARG A 30 20.66 -3.02 -19.60
N ALA A 31 21.67 -3.37 -18.79
CA ALA A 31 22.68 -4.35 -19.19
C ALA A 31 22.29 -5.82 -18.92
N LYS A 32 21.15 -6.12 -18.28
CA LYS A 32 20.79 -7.49 -17.85
C LYS A 32 19.36 -7.93 -18.17
N LEU A 33 18.79 -7.49 -19.29
CA LEU A 33 17.55 -8.06 -19.81
C LEU A 33 17.83 -9.41 -20.52
N GLY A 34 17.92 -10.48 -19.74
CA GLY A 34 17.79 -11.86 -20.23
C GLY A 34 16.34 -12.18 -20.68
N PRO A 35 16.13 -13.30 -21.40
CA PRO A 35 14.97 -13.49 -22.28
C PRO A 35 13.63 -13.36 -21.54
N ARG A 36 12.72 -12.62 -22.18
CA ARG A 36 11.35 -12.30 -21.75
C ARG A 36 10.46 -13.56 -21.76
N GLY A 37 10.63 -14.43 -20.77
CA GLY A 37 9.64 -15.45 -20.42
C GLY A 37 8.80 -14.94 -19.26
N ALA A 38 7.52 -14.66 -19.50
CA ALA A 38 6.45 -14.25 -18.57
C ALA A 38 6.83 -14.25 -17.08
N ARG A 39 7.56 -13.20 -16.66
CA ARG A 39 7.84 -12.98 -15.24
C ARG A 39 6.55 -12.49 -14.61
N ARG A 40 5.91 -13.30 -13.76
CA ARG A 40 4.71 -12.88 -13.02
C ARG A 40 5.04 -11.56 -12.31
N GLU A 41 4.13 -10.60 -12.29
CA GLU A 41 4.31 -9.34 -11.57
C GLU A 41 3.96 -9.52 -10.08
N PRO A 42 4.28 -8.56 -9.18
CA PRO A 42 3.72 -8.54 -7.83
C PRO A 42 2.20 -8.69 -7.86
N ILE A 43 1.62 -9.42 -6.89
CA ILE A 43 0.21 -9.83 -6.92
C ILE A 43 -0.73 -8.60 -6.95
N HIS A 44 -0.34 -7.51 -6.32
CA HIS A 44 -1.11 -6.26 -6.28
C HIS A 44 -0.86 -5.32 -7.48
N ALA A 45 0.11 -5.61 -8.36
CA ALA A 45 0.54 -4.66 -9.40
C ALA A 45 -0.55 -4.39 -10.46
N GLU A 46 -1.24 -5.43 -10.92
CA GLU A 46 -2.34 -5.27 -11.88
C GLU A 46 -3.56 -4.57 -11.24
N PRO A 47 -4.05 -4.98 -10.07
CA PRO A 47 -5.12 -4.25 -9.37
C PRO A 47 -4.77 -2.77 -9.11
N ALA A 48 -3.53 -2.49 -8.70
CA ALA A 48 -3.07 -1.13 -8.47
C ALA A 48 -3.05 -0.29 -9.76
N ARG A 49 -2.61 -0.84 -10.89
CA ARG A 49 -2.68 -0.13 -12.17
C ARG A 49 -4.12 0.18 -12.60
N ARG A 50 -5.07 -0.74 -12.37
CA ARG A 50 -6.50 -0.47 -12.60
C ARG A 50 -6.98 0.69 -11.73
N LEU A 51 -6.65 0.66 -10.44
CA LEU A 51 -6.96 1.75 -9.51
C LEU A 51 -6.41 3.09 -10.00
N ALA A 52 -5.13 3.14 -10.41
CA ALA A 52 -4.52 4.35 -10.95
C ALA A 52 -5.23 4.88 -12.22
N ALA A 53 -5.73 3.99 -13.09
CA ALA A 53 -6.49 4.39 -14.27
C ALA A 53 -7.84 5.03 -13.88
N HIS A 54 -8.58 4.41 -12.95
CA HIS A 54 -9.86 4.96 -12.47
C HIS A 54 -9.71 6.27 -11.71
N LEU A 55 -8.65 6.42 -10.91
CA LEU A 55 -8.35 7.66 -10.19
C LEU A 55 -8.16 8.84 -11.15
N ARG A 56 -7.40 8.63 -12.24
CA ARG A 56 -7.21 9.66 -13.28
C ARG A 56 -8.48 10.03 -14.01
N ALA A 57 -9.34 9.04 -14.25
CA ALA A 57 -10.59 9.24 -14.96
C ALA A 57 -11.65 9.95 -14.11
N GLY A 58 -11.67 9.70 -12.79
CA GLY A 58 -12.79 10.09 -11.93
C GLY A 58 -12.57 11.29 -11.00
N LEU A 59 -11.33 11.61 -10.59
CA LEU A 59 -11.08 12.52 -9.46
C LEU A 59 -10.20 13.74 -9.79
N GLY A 60 -10.06 14.10 -11.07
CA GLY A 60 -9.35 15.32 -11.48
C GLY A 60 -7.90 15.40 -10.98
N ALA A 61 -7.49 16.55 -10.43
CA ALA A 61 -6.12 16.80 -9.99
C ALA A 61 -5.70 15.96 -8.77
N ASP A 62 -6.62 15.73 -7.83
CA ASP A 62 -6.38 14.87 -6.67
C ASP A 62 -6.28 13.40 -7.08
N GLY A 63 -7.10 12.98 -8.05
CA GLY A 63 -7.00 11.68 -8.71
C GLY A 63 -5.65 11.45 -9.38
N GLU A 64 -5.13 12.43 -10.12
CA GLU A 64 -3.81 12.34 -10.75
C GLU A 64 -2.68 12.27 -9.71
N LYS A 65 -2.79 13.02 -8.60
CA LYS A 65 -1.82 12.95 -7.50
C LYS A 65 -1.83 11.57 -6.84
N ALA A 66 -3.01 11.02 -6.56
CA ALA A 66 -3.16 9.69 -6.00
C ALA A 66 -2.65 8.60 -6.97
N ALA A 67 -2.97 8.72 -8.26
CA ALA A 67 -2.52 7.78 -9.28
C ALA A 67 -0.99 7.75 -9.42
N ARG A 68 -0.30 8.88 -9.24
CA ARG A 68 1.18 8.93 -9.21
C ARG A 68 1.75 8.17 -8.02
N LEU A 69 1.14 8.29 -6.84
CA LEU A 69 1.55 7.50 -5.66
C LEU A 69 1.39 5.99 -5.93
N VAL A 70 0.32 5.60 -6.61
CA VAL A 70 0.09 4.20 -6.99
C VAL A 70 1.15 3.71 -7.99
N ASP A 71 1.45 4.50 -9.03
CA ASP A 71 2.47 4.13 -10.01
C ASP A 71 3.87 4.01 -9.38
N GLU A 72 4.21 4.93 -8.47
CA GLU A 72 5.46 4.88 -7.71
C GLU A 72 5.55 3.61 -6.85
N ALA A 73 4.49 3.27 -6.13
CA ALA A 73 4.41 2.04 -5.34
C ALA A 73 4.59 0.78 -6.21
N VAL A 74 3.88 0.70 -7.34
CA VAL A 74 3.99 -0.43 -8.28
C VAL A 74 5.41 -0.53 -8.87
N ALA A 75 6.01 0.60 -9.26
CA ALA A 75 7.38 0.63 -9.77
C ALA A 75 8.39 0.11 -8.73
N TRP A 76 8.19 0.48 -7.45
CA TRP A 76 8.99 -0.02 -6.34
C TRP A 76 8.80 -1.51 -6.09
N ALA A 77 7.56 -2.01 -6.08
CA ALA A 77 7.28 -3.42 -5.88
C ALA A 77 7.89 -4.31 -6.98
N VAL A 78 7.86 -3.84 -8.23
CA VAL A 78 8.52 -4.53 -9.36
C VAL A 78 10.04 -4.53 -9.15
N LYS A 79 10.63 -3.38 -8.81
CA LYS A 79 12.08 -3.24 -8.54
C LYS A 79 12.55 -4.15 -7.41
N ASP A 80 11.82 -4.19 -6.28
CA ASP A 80 12.11 -5.06 -5.14
C ASP A 80 12.17 -6.52 -5.56
N ARG A 81 11.13 -6.98 -6.25
CA ARG A 81 11.03 -8.35 -6.71
C ARG A 81 12.18 -8.73 -7.63
N GLU A 82 12.54 -7.86 -8.58
CA GLU A 82 13.66 -8.10 -9.49
C GLU A 82 14.99 -8.23 -8.72
N LEU A 83 15.19 -7.41 -7.69
CA LEU A 83 16.37 -7.49 -6.83
C LEU A 83 16.39 -8.80 -6.03
N LYS A 84 15.29 -9.16 -5.36
CA LYS A 84 15.16 -10.42 -4.62
C LYS A 84 15.42 -11.63 -5.52
N HIS A 85 14.85 -11.65 -6.73
CA HIS A 85 15.14 -12.71 -7.70
C HIS A 85 16.60 -12.74 -8.16
N ALA A 86 17.21 -11.58 -8.42
CA ALA A 86 18.61 -11.51 -8.81
C ALA A 86 19.55 -12.05 -7.72
N LEU A 87 19.18 -11.90 -6.44
CA LEU A 87 19.93 -12.47 -5.31
C LEU A 87 19.77 -13.98 -5.19
N LEU A 88 18.53 -14.47 -5.30
CA LEU A 88 18.22 -15.90 -5.23
C LEU A 88 18.81 -16.67 -6.42
N GLY A 89 18.84 -16.05 -7.61
CA GLY A 89 19.42 -16.59 -8.84
C GLY A 89 20.96 -16.56 -8.90
N ALA A 90 21.65 -16.09 -7.85
CA ALA A 90 23.11 -16.09 -7.76
C ALA A 90 23.64 -17.04 -6.66
N PRO A 91 23.43 -18.37 -6.77
CA PRO A 91 24.08 -19.33 -5.89
C PRO A 91 25.58 -19.42 -6.24
N GLY A 92 26.45 -19.19 -5.25
CA GLY A 92 27.90 -19.48 -5.33
C GLY A 92 28.82 -18.37 -5.86
N GLY A 93 28.31 -17.28 -6.46
CA GLY A 93 29.15 -16.22 -7.04
C GLY A 93 29.43 -15.04 -6.10
N LEU A 94 30.51 -15.09 -5.31
CA LEU A 94 30.92 -13.96 -4.43
C LEU A 94 31.06 -12.63 -5.20
N ALA A 95 31.58 -12.66 -6.43
CA ALA A 95 31.72 -11.48 -7.29
C ALA A 95 30.39 -10.96 -7.88
N ALA A 96 29.38 -11.82 -8.03
CA ALA A 96 28.03 -11.40 -8.44
C ALA A 96 27.30 -10.74 -7.27
N ARG A 97 27.43 -11.31 -6.07
CA ARG A 97 26.89 -10.73 -4.82
C ARG A 97 27.56 -9.40 -4.48
N ALA A 98 28.89 -9.28 -4.63
CA ALA A 98 29.61 -8.02 -4.42
C ALA A 98 29.13 -6.89 -5.34
N ARG A 99 28.76 -7.20 -6.59
CA ARG A 99 28.19 -6.24 -7.54
C ARG A 99 26.75 -5.82 -7.21
N LEU A 100 25.98 -6.70 -6.55
CA LEU A 100 24.62 -6.41 -6.07
C LEU A 100 24.61 -5.72 -4.69
N ARG A 101 25.74 -5.72 -3.97
CA ARG A 101 25.86 -5.18 -2.62
C ARG A 101 25.49 -3.70 -2.50
N PRO A 102 25.92 -2.80 -3.40
CA PRO A 102 25.51 -1.39 -3.34
C PRO A 102 24.00 -1.23 -3.53
N SER A 103 23.40 -2.00 -4.45
CA SER A 103 21.95 -2.02 -4.66
C SER A 103 21.20 -2.59 -3.46
N LEU A 104 21.77 -3.56 -2.76
CA LEU A 104 21.24 -4.06 -1.48
C LEU A 104 21.28 -3.01 -0.38
N TYR A 105 22.35 -2.20 -0.29
CA TYR A 105 22.42 -1.11 0.69
C TYR A 105 21.43 0.02 0.38
N GLU A 106 21.28 0.39 -0.91
CA GLU A 106 20.27 1.37 -1.34
C GLU A 106 18.84 0.85 -1.12
N HIS A 107 18.62 -0.43 -1.38
CA HIS A 107 17.35 -1.10 -1.15
C HIS A 107 17.04 -1.33 0.34
N ALA A 108 18.02 -1.69 1.16
CA ALA A 108 17.85 -1.78 2.61
C ALA A 108 17.62 -0.41 3.26
N ALA A 109 18.12 0.68 2.64
CA ALA A 109 17.77 2.04 3.03
C ALA A 109 16.35 2.46 2.57
N SER A 110 15.73 1.69 1.67
CA SER A 110 14.41 1.93 1.07
C SER A 110 13.52 0.72 1.38
N GLU A 111 13.19 0.50 2.65
CA GLU A 111 12.44 -0.69 3.07
C GLU A 111 11.11 -0.81 2.31
N VAL A 112 10.91 -1.97 1.67
CA VAL A 112 9.81 -2.32 0.76
C VAL A 112 8.43 -2.11 1.37
N THR A 113 8.32 -2.32 2.68
CA THR A 113 7.09 -2.16 3.46
C THR A 113 6.64 -0.70 3.58
N VAL A 114 7.54 0.26 3.35
CA VAL A 114 7.24 1.71 3.31
C VAL A 114 6.63 2.10 1.96
N HIS A 115 6.88 1.34 0.89
CA HIS A 115 6.47 1.72 -0.46
C HIS A 115 5.04 1.28 -0.83
N ASP A 116 4.49 0.28 -0.13
CA ASP A 116 3.09 -0.13 -0.27
C ASP A 116 2.15 0.64 0.70
N ALA A 117 2.69 1.30 1.73
CA ALA A 117 1.91 2.13 2.65
C ALA A 117 1.08 3.24 1.96
N PRO A 118 1.60 3.93 0.92
CA PRO A 118 0.79 4.85 0.11
C PRO A 118 -0.42 4.19 -0.56
N LEU A 119 -0.36 2.90 -0.92
CA LEU A 119 -1.52 2.22 -1.51
C LEU A 119 -2.67 2.11 -0.50
N VAL A 120 -2.37 1.89 0.78
CA VAL A 120 -3.38 1.89 1.86
C VAL A 120 -4.02 3.28 2.01
N GLN A 121 -3.23 4.35 1.91
CA GLN A 121 -3.75 5.73 1.93
C GLN A 121 -4.67 6.02 0.75
N VAL A 122 -4.31 5.56 -0.44
CA VAL A 122 -5.12 5.74 -1.65
C VAL A 122 -6.43 4.95 -1.56
N VAL A 123 -6.40 3.71 -1.07
CA VAL A 123 -7.61 2.92 -0.80
C VAL A 123 -8.51 3.66 0.20
N TYR A 124 -7.92 4.18 1.28
CA TYR A 124 -8.66 4.93 2.29
C TYR A 124 -9.35 6.16 1.71
N MET A 125 -8.64 6.94 0.89
CA MET A 125 -9.22 8.10 0.19
C MET A 125 -10.40 7.71 -0.72
N VAL A 126 -10.31 6.58 -1.42
CA VAL A 126 -11.43 6.09 -2.24
C VAL A 126 -12.62 5.67 -1.39
N LEU A 127 -12.38 5.04 -0.23
CA LEU A 127 -13.43 4.69 0.71
C LEU A 127 -14.06 5.93 1.35
N GLU A 128 -13.30 7.00 1.59
CA GLU A 128 -13.84 8.31 2.00
C GLU A 128 -14.73 8.89 0.92
N ALA A 129 -14.27 8.95 -0.33
CA ALA A 129 -15.09 9.40 -1.45
C ALA A 129 -16.36 8.55 -1.62
N ALA A 130 -16.31 7.24 -1.40
CA ALA A 130 -17.48 6.37 -1.42
C ALA A 130 -18.45 6.65 -0.27
N ALA A 131 -17.93 6.92 0.93
CA ALA A 131 -18.73 7.33 2.09
C ALA A 131 -19.36 8.72 1.93
N GLU A 132 -18.82 9.55 1.03
CA GLU A 132 -19.37 10.84 0.59
C GLU A 132 -20.25 10.74 -0.67
N GLU A 133 -20.49 9.52 -1.17
CA GLU A 133 -21.30 9.25 -2.38
C GLU A 133 -20.67 9.82 -3.68
N GLU A 134 -19.35 10.04 -3.68
CA GLU A 134 -18.57 10.63 -4.78
C GLU A 134 -17.73 9.60 -5.56
N ALA A 135 -17.70 8.33 -5.12
CA ALA A 135 -16.94 7.28 -5.79
C ALA A 135 -17.78 6.46 -6.77
N SER A 136 -17.25 6.25 -7.99
CA SER A 136 -17.83 5.29 -8.93
C SER A 136 -17.67 3.83 -8.47
N ALA A 137 -18.57 2.95 -8.90
CA ALA A 137 -18.53 1.52 -8.59
C ALA A 137 -17.20 0.87 -9.03
N ASP A 138 -16.69 1.22 -10.22
CA ASP A 138 -15.43 0.67 -10.74
C ASP A 138 -14.22 1.12 -9.92
N LEU A 139 -14.20 2.39 -9.50
CA LEU A 139 -13.14 2.93 -8.64
C LEU A 139 -13.14 2.23 -7.27
N LEU A 140 -14.32 2.05 -6.68
CA LEU A 140 -14.48 1.36 -5.40
C LEU A 140 -14.09 -0.12 -5.51
N ARG A 141 -14.44 -0.79 -6.61
CA ARG A 141 -14.03 -2.17 -6.89
C ARG A 141 -12.52 -2.29 -7.01
N ALA A 142 -11.88 -1.38 -7.75
CA ALA A 142 -10.42 -1.38 -7.89
C ALA A 142 -9.71 -1.14 -6.55
N ALA A 143 -10.25 -0.28 -5.68
CA ALA A 143 -9.71 -0.06 -4.34
C ALA A 143 -9.86 -1.28 -3.43
N ALA A 144 -11.03 -1.94 -3.45
CA ALA A 144 -11.27 -3.16 -2.68
C ALA A 144 -10.32 -4.29 -3.11
N ASP A 145 -10.13 -4.49 -4.41
CA ASP A 145 -9.19 -5.48 -4.94
C ASP A 145 -7.75 -5.22 -4.49
N VAL A 146 -7.32 -3.95 -4.48
CA VAL A 146 -5.98 -3.57 -3.99
C VAL A 146 -5.85 -3.87 -2.49
N LEU A 147 -6.85 -3.51 -1.68
CA LEU A 147 -6.83 -3.78 -0.24
C LEU A 147 -6.73 -5.28 0.05
N ASP A 148 -7.51 -6.11 -0.65
CA ASP A 148 -7.45 -7.58 -0.52
C ASP A 148 -6.04 -8.11 -0.80
N ARG A 149 -5.38 -7.62 -1.87
CA ARG A 149 -4.02 -8.04 -2.19
C ARG A 149 -2.97 -7.55 -1.19
N LEU A 150 -3.18 -6.39 -0.57
CA LEU A 150 -2.27 -5.85 0.45
C LEU A 150 -2.40 -6.59 1.78
N VAL A 151 -3.63 -6.94 2.17
CA VAL A 151 -3.90 -7.72 3.39
C VAL A 151 -3.41 -9.14 3.22
N GLY A 152 -3.69 -9.79 2.08
CA GLY A 152 -3.16 -11.11 1.78
C GLY A 152 -3.43 -12.16 2.87
N ALA A 153 -2.52 -13.15 2.97
CA ALA A 153 -2.69 -14.33 3.83
C ALA A 153 -1.71 -14.42 5.01
N SER A 154 -0.79 -13.46 5.16
CA SER A 154 0.25 -13.50 6.19
C SER A 154 0.40 -12.15 6.89
N HIS A 155 0.46 -12.18 8.22
CA HIS A 155 0.68 -10.99 9.05
C HIS A 155 2.17 -10.62 9.15
N ILE A 156 3.08 -11.54 8.83
CA ILE A 156 4.52 -11.30 8.93
C ILE A 156 4.94 -10.32 7.83
N CYS A 157 5.48 -9.18 8.25
CA CYS A 157 5.89 -8.09 7.35
C CYS A 157 4.78 -7.63 6.38
N ASN A 158 3.54 -7.57 6.85
CA ASN A 158 2.37 -7.26 6.02
C ASN A 158 2.28 -5.78 5.62
N SER A 159 2.20 -5.50 4.32
CA SER A 159 2.11 -4.14 3.77
C SER A 159 0.91 -3.34 4.29
N ALA A 160 -0.25 -3.98 4.48
CA ALA A 160 -1.44 -3.31 4.98
C ALA A 160 -1.30 -2.88 6.45
N ILE A 161 -0.73 -3.74 7.32
CA ILE A 161 -0.44 -3.42 8.73
C ILE A 161 0.49 -2.20 8.82
N TYR A 162 1.58 -2.20 8.03
CA TYR A 162 2.48 -1.04 7.99
C TYR A 162 1.78 0.22 7.47
N GLY A 163 0.95 0.11 6.44
CA GLY A 163 0.25 1.25 5.85
C GLY A 163 -0.72 1.93 6.81
N VAL A 164 -1.48 1.16 7.58
CA VAL A 164 -2.43 1.72 8.56
C VAL A 164 -1.73 2.30 9.80
N ARG A 165 -0.55 1.77 10.17
CA ARG A 165 0.25 2.27 11.29
C ARG A 165 1.23 3.38 10.90
N ALA A 166 1.45 3.62 9.61
CA ALA A 166 2.42 4.59 9.12
C ALA A 166 2.14 5.98 9.71
N ASP A 167 3.17 6.66 10.24
CA ASP A 167 3.13 8.06 10.68
C ASP A 167 1.95 8.49 11.59
N GLY A 168 1.17 7.56 12.16
CA GLY A 168 -0.01 7.84 12.99
C GLY A 168 -1.16 8.56 12.26
N TRP A 169 -1.17 8.62 10.92
CA TRP A 169 -2.13 9.46 10.19
C TRP A 169 -3.59 9.05 10.44
N LEU A 170 -3.87 7.75 10.63
CA LEU A 170 -5.21 7.24 10.97
C LEU A 170 -5.59 7.37 12.46
N THR A 171 -4.62 7.61 13.33
CA THR A 171 -4.84 7.74 14.77
C THR A 171 -4.81 9.20 15.23
N GLU A 172 -4.51 10.14 14.32
CA GLU A 172 -4.69 11.57 14.59
C GLU A 172 -6.18 11.91 14.79
N PRO A 173 -6.54 12.70 15.82
CA PRO A 173 -7.92 12.99 16.21
C PRO A 173 -8.71 13.85 15.21
N ARG A 174 -8.23 14.03 13.97
CA ARG A 174 -8.81 14.94 12.97
C ARG A 174 -9.43 14.25 11.75
N MET A 175 -9.39 12.93 11.65
CA MET A 175 -9.87 12.26 10.44
C MET A 175 -11.32 11.77 10.63
N PHE A 176 -12.23 12.48 9.94
CA PHE A 176 -13.57 12.08 9.51
C PHE A 176 -14.40 11.19 10.46
N GLU A 177 -14.90 11.74 11.56
CA GLU A 177 -16.17 11.27 12.15
C GLU A 177 -17.30 12.14 11.62
N ARG A 178 -17.59 12.02 10.32
CA ARG A 178 -18.85 12.57 9.81
C ARG A 178 -19.95 11.69 10.38
N ILE A 179 -20.90 12.31 11.09
CA ILE A 179 -22.11 11.62 11.55
C ILE A 179 -22.87 11.28 10.28
N TYR A 180 -22.81 10.01 9.86
CA TYR A 180 -23.47 9.52 8.66
C TYR A 180 -24.98 9.65 8.84
N THR A 181 -25.55 10.75 8.35
CA THR A 181 -27.01 10.92 8.17
C THR A 181 -27.48 10.28 6.87
N THR A 182 -26.56 9.72 6.08
CA THR A 182 -26.90 9.02 4.84
C THR A 182 -27.52 7.66 5.13
N THR A 183 -28.52 7.31 4.33
CA THR A 183 -29.13 5.98 4.29
C THR A 183 -28.66 5.17 3.09
N ASP A 184 -27.74 5.71 2.29
CA ASP A 184 -27.17 4.99 1.15
C ASP A 184 -26.37 3.77 1.64
N PRO A 185 -26.71 2.55 1.19
CA PRO A 185 -26.08 1.34 1.69
C PRO A 185 -24.60 1.22 1.27
N VAL A 186 -24.18 1.81 0.15
CA VAL A 186 -22.76 1.83 -0.26
C VAL A 186 -21.98 2.71 0.70
N ALA A 187 -22.47 3.93 0.96
CA ALA A 187 -21.81 4.88 1.84
C ALA A 187 -21.70 4.35 3.28
N VAL A 188 -22.75 3.72 3.80
CA VAL A 188 -22.75 3.10 5.14
C VAL A 188 -21.71 1.98 5.26
N ILE A 189 -21.60 1.12 4.26
CA ILE A 189 -20.64 0.00 4.30
C ILE A 189 -19.20 0.50 4.05
N ALA A 190 -18.99 1.49 3.18
CA ALA A 190 -17.70 2.14 3.00
C ALA A 190 -17.22 2.81 4.30
N ALA A 191 -18.13 3.48 5.01
CA ALA A 191 -17.88 4.04 6.33
C ALA A 191 -17.50 2.97 7.38
N ALA A 192 -18.14 1.80 7.34
CA ALA A 192 -17.76 0.67 8.18
C ALA A 192 -16.33 0.21 7.88
N ALA A 193 -15.97 0.08 6.60
CA ALA A 193 -14.59 -0.27 6.19
C ALA A 193 -13.56 0.74 6.74
N LEU A 194 -13.83 2.05 6.61
CA LEU A 194 -12.96 3.12 7.14
C LEU A 194 -12.76 3.01 8.65
N ARG A 195 -13.85 2.79 9.41
CA ARG A 195 -13.78 2.60 10.87
C ARG A 195 -12.95 1.39 11.23
N THR A 196 -13.16 0.27 10.54
CA THR A 196 -12.39 -0.95 10.76
C THR A 196 -10.90 -0.76 10.47
N MET A 197 -10.53 -0.06 9.40
CA MET A 197 -9.11 0.29 9.12
C MET A 197 -8.50 1.15 10.23
N ARG A 198 -9.28 2.08 10.83
CA ARG A 198 -8.83 2.87 11.98
C ARG A 198 -8.65 2.03 13.24
N GLU A 199 -9.56 1.09 13.52
CA GLU A 199 -9.38 0.19 14.66
C GLU A 199 -8.12 -0.68 14.48
N ALA A 200 -7.86 -1.16 13.25
CA ALA A 200 -6.61 -1.85 12.95
C ALA A 200 -5.37 -0.99 13.26
N ALA A 201 -5.43 0.31 12.95
CA ALA A 201 -4.35 1.25 13.24
C ALA A 201 -4.16 1.55 14.75
N ARG A 202 -5.19 1.34 15.57
CA ARG A 202 -5.15 1.55 17.03
C ARG A 202 -4.63 0.35 17.80
N ILE A 203 -4.60 -0.84 17.19
CA ILE A 203 -4.04 -2.04 17.81
C ILE A 203 -2.54 -1.79 18.06
N PRO A 204 -2.06 -1.91 19.31
CA PRO A 204 -0.67 -1.68 19.67
C PRO A 204 0.32 -2.48 18.81
N ASP A 205 1.49 -1.92 18.60
CA ASP A 205 2.62 -2.56 17.91
C ASP A 205 3.55 -3.17 18.97
N GLU A 206 3.13 -4.30 19.55
CA GLU A 206 3.81 -4.92 20.70
C GLU A 206 4.49 -6.25 20.34
N ASP A 207 3.80 -7.13 19.62
CA ASP A 207 4.28 -8.46 19.23
C ASP A 207 3.54 -9.06 18.00
N GLU A 208 3.95 -10.27 17.59
CA GLU A 208 3.34 -11.00 16.46
C GLU A 208 1.84 -11.32 16.67
N MET A 209 1.37 -11.41 17.92
CA MET A 209 -0.03 -11.65 18.23
C MET A 209 -0.86 -10.39 17.98
N THR A 210 -0.34 -9.21 18.33
CA THR A 210 -0.95 -7.93 17.97
C THR A 210 -0.95 -7.66 16.45
N ASP A 211 0.03 -8.20 15.71
CA ASP A 211 0.02 -8.17 14.24
C ASP A 211 -1.05 -9.10 13.66
N ALA A 212 -1.28 -10.27 14.27
CA ALA A 212 -2.36 -11.16 13.87
C ALA A 212 -3.74 -10.52 14.11
N ASP A 213 -3.95 -9.84 15.23
CA ASP A 213 -5.17 -9.10 15.53
C ASP A 213 -5.39 -7.93 14.55
N CYS A 214 -4.32 -7.21 14.22
CA CYS A 214 -4.35 -6.16 13.19
C CYS A 214 -4.75 -6.74 11.83
N MET A 215 -4.14 -7.85 11.41
CA MET A 215 -4.48 -8.53 10.16
C MET A 215 -5.94 -9.00 10.14
N PHE A 216 -6.43 -9.60 11.23
CA PHE A 216 -7.82 -10.06 11.31
C PHE A 216 -8.80 -8.89 11.15
N THR A 217 -8.49 -7.75 11.78
CA THR A 217 -9.27 -6.52 11.65
C THR A 217 -9.23 -5.99 10.21
N LEU A 218 -8.07 -6.03 9.55
CA LEU A 218 -7.95 -5.63 8.14
C LEU A 218 -8.71 -6.57 7.19
N GLN A 219 -8.82 -7.87 7.50
CA GLN A 219 -9.64 -8.81 6.73
C GLN A 219 -11.14 -8.51 6.84
N GLU A 220 -11.61 -7.96 7.97
CA GLU A 220 -12.97 -7.42 8.09
C GLU A 220 -13.13 -6.15 7.22
N ALA A 221 -12.13 -5.25 7.21
CA ALA A 221 -12.17 -4.06 6.35
C ALA A 221 -12.23 -4.42 4.85
N VAL A 222 -11.50 -5.44 4.42
CA VAL A 222 -11.57 -6.02 3.06
C VAL A 222 -12.98 -6.49 2.72
N ARG A 223 -13.62 -7.23 3.64
CA ARG A 223 -15.00 -7.72 3.46
C ARG A 223 -15.98 -6.57 3.30
N PHE A 224 -15.87 -5.53 4.12
CA PHE A 224 -16.70 -4.34 3.97
C PHE A 224 -16.45 -3.62 2.64
N ALA A 225 -15.18 -3.40 2.25
CA ALA A 225 -14.85 -2.75 0.98
C ALA A 225 -15.41 -3.51 -0.24
N HIS A 226 -15.29 -4.84 -0.28
CA HIS A 226 -15.90 -5.64 -1.34
C HIS A 226 -17.43 -5.59 -1.31
N THR A 227 -18.03 -5.62 -0.13
CA THR A 227 -19.50 -5.50 0.01
C THR A 227 -20.00 -4.16 -0.51
N ALA A 228 -19.30 -3.06 -0.19
CA ALA A 228 -19.64 -1.73 -0.71
C ALA A 228 -19.52 -1.68 -2.24
N ALA A 229 -18.45 -2.26 -2.80
CA ALA A 229 -18.27 -2.35 -4.25
C ALA A 229 -19.38 -3.19 -4.94
N ASP A 230 -19.75 -4.32 -4.34
CA ASP A 230 -20.81 -5.19 -4.86
C ASP A 230 -22.20 -4.51 -4.79
N LEU A 231 -22.43 -3.66 -3.79
CA LEU A 231 -23.64 -2.86 -3.69
C LEU A 231 -23.67 -1.73 -4.74
N ALA A 232 -22.55 -1.04 -4.95
CA ALA A 232 -22.42 0.04 -5.92
C ALA A 232 -22.61 -0.45 -7.37
N ALA A 233 -22.25 -1.70 -7.66
CA ALA A 233 -22.41 -2.31 -8.97
C ALA A 233 -23.85 -2.78 -9.26
N ARG A 234 -24.76 -2.78 -8.28
CA ARG A 234 -26.15 -3.20 -8.50
C ARG A 234 -26.92 -2.06 -9.16
N PRO A 235 -27.73 -2.34 -10.19
CA PRO A 235 -28.63 -1.35 -10.73
C PRO A 235 -29.61 -0.92 -9.62
N THR A 236 -29.73 0.39 -9.41
CA THR A 236 -30.79 0.95 -8.56
C THR A 236 -32.14 0.58 -9.17
N ALA A 237 -32.94 -0.16 -8.42
CA ALA A 237 -34.28 -0.60 -8.83
C ALA A 237 -35.24 0.57 -9.02
#